data_AF-A0A2E0EE78-F1
#
_entry.id   AF-A0A2E0EE78-F1
#
_cell.length_a   1.000
_cell.length_b   1.000
_cell.length_c   1.000
_cell.angle_alpha   90.00
_cell.angle_beta   90.00
_cell.angle_gamma   90.00
#
_symmetry.space_group_name_H-M   'P 1'
#
loop_
_entity.id
_entity.type
_entity.pdbx_description
1 polymer ?
#
loop_
_entity_poly.entity_id
_entity_poly.type
_entity_poly.pdbx_seq_one_letter_code
_entity_poly.pdbx_strand_id
1 'polypeptide(L)'
;MSTWDALAKTAEATRRLNRAITGRRIPDESLEEIAQVVESLAARFESGTERNKLDDMLTRPHLAAIYAGQHTPLDLQAGGEIEFDPFSIAGGNLHPASIGLSFIKESDEKVSCTGIIDPMFAGPPERVHGGIQALIIDEVMGALNRMRGRQAYTANLKVDYRGPAPLGVPVTFTAWVHNTEGRKITLMGLGDGPEGRFMEAQGLFIEREDQPEGAPPAP
;
A
#
# COMPACT_ATOMS: atom_id res chain seq x y z
N MET A 1 15.06 10.01 -19.08
CA MET A 1 14.06 9.66 -18.05
C MET A 1 14.07 8.16 -17.92
N SER A 2 14.40 7.62 -16.73
CA SER A 2 14.16 6.20 -16.44
C SER A 2 12.65 5.98 -16.53
N THR A 3 12.20 5.00 -17.32
CA THR A 3 10.78 4.70 -17.45
C THR A 3 10.22 3.95 -16.23
N TRP A 4 11.01 3.77 -15.17
CA TRP A 4 10.69 2.96 -13.98
C TRP A 4 10.37 1.48 -14.25
N ASP A 5 10.16 1.08 -15.51
CA ASP A 5 9.84 -0.28 -15.94
C ASP A 5 10.89 -1.30 -15.49
N ALA A 6 12.17 -0.96 -15.58
CA ALA A 6 13.25 -1.83 -15.15
C ALA A 6 13.22 -2.07 -13.64
N LEU A 7 12.88 -1.03 -12.86
CA LEU A 7 12.72 -1.16 -11.42
C LEU A 7 11.47 -1.99 -11.08
N ALA A 8 10.34 -1.74 -11.75
CA ALA A 8 9.11 -2.49 -11.55
C ALA A 8 9.32 -4.00 -11.82
N LYS A 9 9.98 -4.34 -12.93
CA LYS A 9 10.37 -5.73 -13.27
C LYS A 9 11.29 -6.34 -12.22
N THR A 10 12.24 -5.56 -11.69
CA THR A 10 13.14 -6.02 -10.63
C THR A 10 12.36 -6.29 -9.34
N ALA A 11 11.50 -5.37 -8.93
CA ALA A 11 10.66 -5.52 -7.75
C ALA A 11 9.70 -6.73 -7.87
N GLU A 12 9.12 -6.96 -9.06
CA GLU A 12 8.31 -8.14 -9.34
C GLU A 12 9.10 -9.46 -9.21
N ALA A 13 10.30 -9.51 -9.79
CA ALA A 13 11.18 -10.67 -9.64
C ALA A 13 11.54 -10.93 -8.17
N THR A 14 11.79 -9.87 -7.38
CA THR A 14 12.04 -9.98 -5.94
C THR A 14 10.81 -10.48 -5.18
N ARG A 15 9.60 -10.00 -5.50
CA ARG A 15 8.36 -10.52 -4.89
C ARG A 15 8.16 -12.01 -5.18
N ARG A 16 8.53 -12.48 -6.37
CA ARG A 16 8.52 -13.92 -6.70
C ARG A 16 9.56 -14.69 -5.86
N LEU A 17 10.75 -14.13 -5.67
CA LEU A 17 11.80 -14.72 -4.85
C LEU A 17 11.37 -14.82 -3.37
N ASN A 18 10.81 -13.76 -2.80
CA ASN A 18 10.30 -13.75 -1.41
C ASN A 18 9.29 -14.89 -1.18
N ARG A 19 8.31 -15.03 -2.07
CA ARG A 19 7.32 -16.12 -2.03
C ARG A 19 7.96 -17.50 -2.11
N ALA A 20 8.98 -17.66 -2.95
CA ALA A 20 9.71 -18.92 -3.07
C ALA A 20 10.51 -19.27 -1.81
N ILE A 21 11.21 -18.29 -1.22
CA ILE A 21 12.01 -18.48 0.00
C ILE A 21 11.10 -18.86 1.19
N THR A 22 9.98 -18.17 1.37
CA THR A 22 9.08 -18.45 2.49
C THR A 22 8.28 -19.74 2.30
N GLY A 23 7.91 -20.08 1.06
CA GLY A 23 6.96 -21.15 0.78
C GLY A 23 7.55 -22.49 0.33
N ARG A 24 8.87 -22.61 0.14
CA ARG A 24 9.49 -23.83 -0.41
C ARG A 24 10.63 -24.35 0.46
N ARG A 25 10.79 -25.67 0.47
CA ARG A 25 11.96 -26.36 1.04
C ARG A 25 12.83 -26.87 -0.09
N ILE A 26 14.11 -26.58 -0.02
CA ILE A 26 15.18 -27.07 -0.89
C ILE A 26 16.40 -27.40 -0.02
N PRO A 27 17.40 -28.16 -0.51
CA PRO A 27 18.59 -28.49 0.27
C PRO A 27 19.40 -27.26 0.70
N ASP A 28 20.10 -27.36 1.82
CA ASP A 28 20.90 -26.26 2.40
C ASP A 28 21.98 -25.76 1.43
N GLU A 29 22.65 -26.66 0.72
CA GLU A 29 23.63 -26.31 -0.34
C GLU A 29 23.02 -25.37 -1.39
N SER A 30 21.78 -25.64 -1.82
CA SER A 30 21.07 -24.77 -2.77
C SER A 30 20.68 -23.43 -2.14
N LEU A 31 20.36 -23.38 -0.84
CA LEU A 31 20.07 -22.13 -0.14
C LEU A 31 21.32 -21.26 -0.01
N GLU A 32 22.48 -21.86 0.29
CA GLU A 32 23.76 -21.17 0.38
C GLU A 32 24.18 -20.56 -0.97
N GLU A 33 24.02 -21.31 -2.07
CA GLU A 33 24.25 -20.79 -3.42
C GLU A 33 23.32 -19.63 -3.76
N ILE A 34 22.02 -19.75 -3.45
CA ILE A 34 21.05 -18.67 -3.68
C ILE A 34 21.42 -17.43 -2.86
N ALA A 35 21.80 -17.61 -1.60
CA ALA A 35 22.20 -16.49 -0.72
C ALA A 35 23.39 -15.73 -1.32
N GLN A 36 24.43 -16.42 -1.79
CA GLN A 36 25.59 -15.79 -2.45
C GLN A 36 25.20 -15.00 -3.70
N VAL A 37 24.27 -15.53 -4.51
CA VAL A 37 23.76 -14.83 -5.69
C VAL A 37 22.97 -13.59 -5.30
N VAL A 38 22.09 -13.68 -4.30
CA VAL A 38 21.29 -12.55 -3.81
C VAL A 38 22.19 -11.45 -3.24
N GLU A 39 23.19 -11.78 -2.44
CA GLU A 39 24.18 -10.83 -1.93
C GLU A 39 24.96 -10.15 -3.06
N SER A 40 25.40 -10.93 -4.05
CA SER A 40 26.09 -10.38 -5.23
C SER A 40 25.21 -9.42 -6.03
N LEU A 41 23.90 -9.69 -6.12
CA LEU A 41 22.93 -8.78 -6.76
C LEU A 41 22.71 -7.52 -5.93
N ALA A 42 22.62 -7.65 -4.60
CA ALA A 42 22.48 -6.53 -3.68
C ALA A 42 23.70 -5.58 -3.73
N ALA A 43 24.91 -6.13 -3.75
CA ALA A 43 26.15 -5.35 -3.83
C ALA A 43 26.23 -4.45 -5.08
N ARG A 44 25.55 -4.81 -6.18
CA ARG A 44 25.51 -3.95 -7.38
C ARG A 44 24.82 -2.61 -7.12
N PHE A 45 23.87 -2.55 -6.18
CA PHE A 45 23.17 -1.31 -5.82
C PHE A 45 24.08 -0.32 -5.08
N GLU A 46 25.15 -0.76 -4.43
CA GLU A 46 26.11 0.10 -3.73
C GLU A 46 26.85 1.06 -4.68
N SER A 47 26.94 0.70 -5.96
CA SER A 47 27.50 1.58 -7.00
C SER A 47 26.52 2.68 -7.45
N GLY A 48 25.25 2.58 -7.05
CA GLY A 48 24.20 3.53 -7.39
C GLY A 48 24.14 4.73 -6.44
N THR A 49 23.30 5.69 -6.80
CA THR A 49 22.96 6.81 -5.91
C THR A 49 21.82 6.43 -4.98
N GLU A 50 21.85 6.95 -3.75
CA GLU A 50 20.71 6.82 -2.85
C GLU A 50 19.44 7.41 -3.47
N ARG A 51 18.30 6.80 -3.15
CA ARG A 51 16.99 7.25 -3.59
C ARG A 51 16.20 7.77 -2.41
N ASN A 52 15.52 8.89 -2.63
CA ASN A 52 14.59 9.46 -1.66
C ASN A 52 13.15 9.24 -2.15
N LYS A 53 12.29 8.74 -1.25
CA LYS A 53 10.88 8.50 -1.57
C LYS A 53 10.16 9.77 -2.05
N LEU A 54 10.41 10.91 -1.39
CA LEU A 54 9.80 12.18 -1.75
C LEU A 54 10.21 12.60 -3.15
N ASP A 55 11.51 12.56 -3.48
CA ASP A 55 12.00 12.92 -4.82
C ASP A 55 11.31 12.07 -5.90
N ASP A 56 11.21 10.75 -5.67
CA ASP A 56 10.56 9.83 -6.59
C ASP A 56 9.06 10.08 -6.71
N MET A 57 8.37 10.37 -5.60
CA MET A 57 6.95 10.75 -5.61
C MET A 57 6.72 12.05 -6.38
N LEU A 58 7.60 13.05 -6.23
CA LEU A 58 7.52 14.34 -6.91
C LEU A 58 7.78 14.24 -8.42
N THR A 59 8.35 13.14 -8.92
CA THR A 59 8.43 12.90 -10.37
C THR A 59 7.07 12.66 -11.03
N ARG A 60 6.01 12.43 -10.24
CA ARG A 60 4.65 12.17 -10.71
C ARG A 60 3.78 13.43 -10.57
N PRO A 61 3.21 13.98 -11.66
CA PRO A 61 2.51 15.28 -11.63
C PRO A 61 1.39 15.38 -10.60
N HIS A 62 0.53 14.35 -10.50
CA HIS A 62 -0.59 14.35 -9.56
C HIS A 62 -0.11 14.33 -8.10
N LEU A 63 1.00 13.64 -7.82
CA LEU A 63 1.61 13.60 -6.49
C LEU A 63 2.28 14.92 -6.13
N ALA A 64 3.02 15.50 -7.06
CA ALA A 64 3.65 16.80 -6.87
C ALA A 64 2.62 17.89 -6.51
N ALA A 65 1.47 17.90 -7.19
CA ALA A 65 0.37 18.83 -6.90
C ALA A 65 -0.17 18.67 -5.46
N ILE A 66 -0.44 17.43 -5.03
CA ILE A 66 -0.93 17.15 -3.67
C ILE A 66 0.08 17.61 -2.62
N TYR A 67 1.36 17.29 -2.81
CA TYR A 67 2.41 17.69 -1.87
C TYR A 67 2.64 19.20 -1.83
N ALA A 68 2.38 19.91 -2.93
CA ALA A 68 2.35 21.37 -2.98
C ALA A 68 1.12 22.01 -2.31
N GLY A 69 0.23 21.22 -1.69
CA GLY A 69 -0.97 21.73 -1.01
C GLY A 69 -2.13 22.02 -1.96
N GLN A 70 -2.08 21.54 -3.21
CA GLN A 70 -3.18 21.71 -4.14
C GLN A 70 -4.26 20.66 -3.87
N HIS A 71 -5.51 21.11 -3.77
CA HIS A 71 -6.65 20.21 -3.75
C HIS A 71 -6.91 19.65 -5.15
N THR A 72 -6.43 18.43 -5.40
CA THR A 72 -6.51 17.77 -6.71
C THR A 72 -7.17 16.38 -6.60
N PRO A 73 -8.50 16.31 -6.49
CA PRO A 73 -9.22 15.05 -6.58
C PRO A 73 -8.88 14.32 -7.89
N LEU A 74 -8.77 13.00 -7.82
CA LEU A 74 -8.51 12.20 -9.02
C LEU A 74 -9.73 12.22 -9.94
N ASP A 75 -9.53 12.67 -11.18
CA ASP A 75 -10.51 12.59 -12.25
C ASP A 75 -10.57 11.15 -12.79
N LEU A 76 -11.32 10.32 -12.07
CA LEU A 76 -11.48 8.90 -12.32
C LEU A 76 -12.96 8.53 -12.20
N GLN A 77 -13.47 7.71 -13.12
CA GLN A 77 -14.82 7.17 -13.03
C GLN A 77 -14.88 6.05 -11.97
N ALA A 78 -16.07 5.77 -11.45
CA ALA A 78 -16.28 4.59 -10.61
C ALA A 78 -15.87 3.30 -11.37
N GLY A 79 -15.18 2.40 -10.68
CA GLY A 79 -14.54 1.22 -11.25
C GLY A 79 -13.12 1.44 -11.79
N GLY A 80 -12.64 2.69 -11.84
CA GLY A 80 -11.27 2.98 -12.25
C GLY A 80 -10.25 2.59 -11.19
N GLU A 81 -9.06 2.17 -11.63
CA GLU A 81 -7.93 1.86 -10.74
C GLU A 81 -7.20 3.14 -10.30
N ILE A 82 -6.95 3.23 -9.00
CA ILE A 82 -6.26 4.34 -8.35
C ILE A 82 -4.77 4.01 -8.31
N GLU A 83 -3.97 4.84 -8.98
CA GLU A 83 -2.54 4.85 -8.75
C GLU A 83 -2.23 5.56 -7.41
N PHE A 84 -2.22 4.79 -6.31
CA PHE A 84 -1.91 5.29 -4.97
C PHE A 84 -0.40 5.56 -4.82
N ASP A 85 0.32 4.85 -3.96
CA ASP A 85 1.76 5.01 -3.77
C ASP A 85 2.50 3.87 -4.50
N PRO A 86 3.36 4.15 -5.50
CA PRO A 86 4.11 3.11 -6.21
C PRO A 86 5.11 2.37 -5.30
N PHE A 87 5.42 2.94 -4.13
CA PHE A 87 6.29 2.36 -3.11
C PHE A 87 5.50 1.80 -1.92
N SER A 88 4.17 1.77 -1.98
CA SER A 88 3.36 1.22 -0.90
C SER A 88 3.58 -0.29 -0.74
N ILE A 89 3.48 -0.75 0.50
CA ILE A 89 3.59 -2.17 0.81
C ILE A 89 2.26 -2.90 0.52
N ALA A 90 1.11 -2.22 0.47
CA ALA A 90 -0.14 -2.85 0.06
C ALA A 90 -0.21 -3.11 -1.46
N GLY A 91 0.12 -2.13 -2.31
CA GLY A 91 -0.10 -2.23 -3.76
C GLY A 91 0.99 -1.61 -4.65
N GLY A 92 2.04 -1.03 -4.08
CA GLY A 92 3.10 -0.38 -4.84
C GLY A 92 3.89 -1.33 -5.75
N ASN A 93 3.78 -1.13 -7.06
CA ASN A 93 4.47 -1.97 -8.05
C ASN A 93 6.00 -1.88 -7.98
N LEU A 94 6.56 -0.78 -7.46
CA LEU A 94 8.00 -0.58 -7.26
C LEU A 94 8.50 -1.12 -5.91
N HIS A 95 7.61 -1.53 -5.00
CA HIS A 95 8.03 -2.08 -3.71
C HIS A 95 8.30 -3.60 -3.82
N PRO A 96 9.53 -4.07 -3.53
CA PRO A 96 9.90 -5.48 -3.64
C PRO A 96 9.21 -6.41 -2.62
N ALA A 97 8.53 -5.86 -1.61
CA ALA A 97 7.77 -6.61 -0.61
C ALA A 97 6.26 -6.30 -0.67
N SER A 98 5.79 -5.64 -1.75
CA SER A 98 4.37 -5.33 -1.91
C SER A 98 3.51 -6.60 -1.86
N ILE A 99 2.36 -6.50 -1.20
CA ILE A 99 1.31 -7.51 -1.17
C ILE A 99 0.69 -7.67 -2.58
N GLY A 100 0.69 -6.59 -3.38
CA GLY A 100 0.22 -6.60 -4.76
C GLY A 100 -1.29 -6.44 -4.88
N LEU A 101 -1.90 -5.62 -4.03
CA LEU A 101 -3.32 -5.29 -4.08
C LEU A 101 -3.58 -4.11 -5.03
N SER A 102 -4.73 -4.13 -5.71
CA SER A 102 -5.20 -3.05 -6.59
C SER A 102 -6.25 -2.20 -5.89
N PHE A 103 -6.14 -0.87 -6.01
CA PHE A 103 -7.05 0.10 -5.41
C PHE A 103 -8.07 0.57 -6.44
N ILE A 104 -9.36 0.53 -6.13
CA ILE A 104 -10.43 0.86 -7.06
C ILE A 104 -11.29 1.98 -6.47
N LYS A 105 -11.57 2.99 -7.29
CA LYS A 105 -12.56 4.02 -6.95
C LYS A 105 -13.96 3.41 -7.03
N GLU A 106 -14.65 3.33 -5.90
CA GLU A 106 -16.07 2.92 -5.86
C GLU A 106 -17.01 4.11 -6.04
N SER A 107 -16.63 5.25 -5.44
CA SER A 107 -17.31 6.56 -5.58
C SER A 107 -16.36 7.66 -5.12
N ASP A 108 -16.79 8.93 -5.12
CA ASP A 108 -15.99 10.04 -4.57
C ASP A 108 -15.73 9.93 -3.05
N GLU A 109 -16.48 9.09 -2.34
CA GLU A 109 -16.36 8.90 -0.88
C GLU A 109 -16.04 7.48 -0.47
N LYS A 110 -15.69 6.60 -1.41
CA LYS A 110 -15.44 5.18 -1.16
C LYS A 110 -14.37 4.60 -2.08
N VAL A 111 -13.44 3.86 -1.49
CA VAL A 111 -12.39 3.11 -2.18
C VAL A 111 -12.44 1.67 -1.72
N SER A 112 -12.20 0.74 -2.65
CA SER A 112 -11.91 -0.65 -2.33
C SER A 112 -10.48 -1.00 -2.73
N CYS A 113 -9.95 -2.06 -2.12
CA CYS A 113 -8.65 -2.63 -2.41
C CYS A 113 -8.84 -4.15 -2.53
N THR A 114 -8.43 -4.73 -3.64
CA THR A 114 -8.70 -6.14 -3.97
C THR A 114 -7.43 -6.88 -4.35
N GLY A 115 -7.39 -8.17 -4.04
CA GLY A 115 -6.27 -9.03 -4.44
C GLY A 115 -6.23 -10.34 -3.69
N ILE A 116 -5.12 -11.06 -3.84
CA ILE A 116 -4.85 -12.33 -3.16
C ILE A 116 -3.67 -12.13 -2.24
N ILE A 117 -3.87 -12.31 -0.94
CA ILE A 117 -2.80 -12.21 0.06
C ILE A 117 -2.04 -13.53 0.10
N ASP A 118 -0.76 -13.49 -0.24
CA ASP A 118 0.10 -14.67 -0.30
C ASP A 118 0.35 -15.27 1.10
N PRO A 119 0.45 -16.61 1.24
CA PRO A 119 0.78 -17.27 2.49
C PRO A 119 2.03 -16.75 3.23
N MET A 120 2.97 -16.09 2.55
CA MET A 120 4.11 -15.45 3.22
C MET A 120 3.72 -14.35 4.23
N PHE A 121 2.49 -13.83 4.15
CA PHE A 121 1.94 -12.83 5.09
C PHE A 121 1.09 -13.45 6.22
N ALA A 122 1.22 -14.76 6.44
CA ALA A 122 0.56 -15.45 7.54
C ALA A 122 1.06 -14.92 8.90
N GLY A 123 0.16 -14.88 9.89
CA GLY A 123 0.53 -14.67 11.29
C GLY A 123 0.39 -15.97 12.07
N PRO A 124 -0.83 -16.33 12.49
CA PRO A 124 -1.12 -17.71 12.85
C PRO A 124 -1.13 -18.60 11.59
N PRO A 125 -1.03 -19.93 11.75
CA PRO A 125 -1.16 -20.85 10.64
C PRO A 125 -2.40 -20.54 9.79
N GLU A 126 -2.21 -20.45 8.47
CA GLU A 126 -3.25 -20.32 7.45
C GLU A 126 -4.08 -19.03 7.45
N ARG A 127 -3.81 -18.04 8.32
CA ARG A 127 -4.55 -16.76 8.33
C ARG A 127 -3.64 -15.54 8.19
N VAL A 128 -4.14 -14.51 7.53
CA VAL A 128 -3.44 -13.23 7.37
C VAL A 128 -3.11 -12.66 8.73
N HIS A 129 -1.84 -12.28 8.94
CA HIS A 129 -1.41 -11.63 10.19
C HIS A 129 -2.27 -10.39 10.48
N GLY A 130 -2.73 -10.21 11.72
CA GLY A 130 -3.61 -9.07 12.07
C GLY A 130 -3.00 -7.71 11.70
N GLY A 131 -1.70 -7.54 11.96
CA GLY A 131 -0.95 -6.34 11.54
C GLY A 131 -0.91 -6.10 10.03
N ILE A 132 -1.00 -7.15 9.19
CA ILE A 132 -1.10 -6.98 7.73
C ILE A 132 -2.49 -6.48 7.35
N GLN A 133 -3.55 -6.99 8.00
CA GLN A 133 -4.91 -6.47 7.80
C GLN A 133 -5.02 -4.99 8.19
N ALA A 134 -4.44 -4.62 9.35
CA ALA A 134 -4.39 -3.26 9.83
C ALA A 134 -3.61 -2.32 8.87
N LEU A 135 -2.48 -2.79 8.35
CA LEU A 135 -1.69 -2.08 7.35
C LEU A 135 -2.47 -1.86 6.05
N ILE A 136 -3.15 -2.90 5.55
CA ILE A 136 -3.94 -2.78 4.32
C ILE A 136 -5.06 -1.76 4.50
N ILE A 137 -5.84 -1.86 5.59
CA ILE A 137 -6.99 -0.96 5.78
C ILE A 137 -6.56 0.50 6.02
N ASP A 138 -5.43 0.74 6.69
CA ASP A 138 -4.83 2.08 6.79
C ASP A 138 -4.47 2.64 5.42
N GLU A 139 -3.88 1.82 4.54
CA GLU A 139 -3.58 2.22 3.17
C GLU A 139 -4.83 2.47 2.32
N VAL A 140 -5.90 1.67 2.46
CA VAL A 140 -7.18 1.94 1.76
C VAL A 140 -7.77 3.28 2.20
N MET A 141 -7.71 3.59 3.49
CA MET A 141 -8.14 4.86 4.05
C MET A 141 -7.26 6.03 3.58
N GLY A 142 -5.94 5.84 3.49
CA GLY A 142 -5.01 6.80 2.91
C GLY A 142 -5.27 7.05 1.42
N ALA A 143 -5.53 6.00 0.65
CA ALA A 143 -5.90 6.09 -0.76
C ALA A 143 -7.22 6.85 -0.96
N LEU A 144 -8.21 6.65 -0.09
CA LEU A 144 -9.46 7.40 -0.11
C LEU A 144 -9.25 8.91 0.13
N ASN A 145 -8.45 9.28 1.14
CA ASN A 145 -8.13 10.70 1.38
C ASN A 145 -7.43 11.31 0.17
N ARG A 146 -6.44 10.61 -0.38
CA ARG A 146 -5.67 11.08 -1.53
C ARG A 146 -6.49 11.18 -2.81
N MET A 147 -7.35 10.21 -3.08
CA MET A 147 -8.30 10.23 -4.21
C MET A 147 -9.21 11.45 -4.13
N ARG A 148 -9.60 11.87 -2.92
CA ARG A 148 -10.36 13.09 -2.67
C ARG A 148 -9.53 14.38 -2.71
N GLY A 149 -8.27 14.32 -3.13
CA GLY A 149 -7.39 15.49 -3.20
C GLY A 149 -6.98 16.03 -1.83
N ARG A 150 -6.96 15.17 -0.79
CA ARG A 150 -6.59 15.56 0.58
C ARG A 150 -5.32 14.87 1.01
N GLN A 151 -4.42 15.62 1.63
CA GLN A 151 -3.29 15.06 2.36
C GLN A 151 -3.67 14.99 3.84
N ALA A 152 -3.83 13.78 4.38
CA ALA A 152 -4.23 13.57 5.75
C ALA A 152 -3.40 12.45 6.39
N TYR A 153 -3.06 12.61 7.67
CA TYR A 153 -2.25 11.67 8.42
C TYR A 153 -3.11 10.86 9.38
N THR A 154 -2.82 9.57 9.51
CA THR A 154 -3.49 8.69 10.49
C THR A 154 -3.19 9.18 11.91
N ALA A 155 -4.21 9.60 12.64
CA ALA A 155 -4.10 9.97 14.06
C ALA A 155 -4.56 8.84 14.99
N ASN A 156 -5.54 8.05 14.55
CA ASN A 156 -5.97 6.85 15.24
C ASN A 156 -6.48 5.82 14.24
N LEU A 157 -6.18 4.54 14.51
CA LEU A 157 -6.76 3.41 13.80
C LEU A 157 -7.24 2.38 14.83
N LYS A 158 -8.54 2.12 14.84
CA LYS A 158 -9.16 1.05 15.60
C LYS A 158 -9.54 -0.07 14.63
N VAL A 159 -9.11 -1.30 14.92
CA VAL A 159 -9.47 -2.49 14.14
C VAL A 159 -10.14 -3.52 15.06
N ASP A 160 -11.34 -3.93 14.71
CA ASP A 160 -12.09 -5.00 15.34
C ASP A 160 -12.01 -6.25 14.44
N TYR A 161 -11.25 -7.26 14.87
CA TYR A 161 -11.15 -8.53 14.14
C TYR A 161 -12.39 -9.40 14.40
N ARG A 162 -13.20 -9.62 13.37
CA ARG A 162 -14.49 -10.32 13.44
C ARG A 162 -14.38 -11.81 13.15
N GLY A 163 -13.36 -12.21 12.40
CA GLY A 163 -13.19 -13.58 11.95
C GLY A 163 -11.82 -13.84 11.33
N PRO A 164 -11.59 -15.07 10.87
CA PRO A 164 -10.30 -15.48 10.34
C PRO A 164 -10.10 -14.95 8.90
N ALA A 165 -9.15 -14.03 8.71
CA ALA A 165 -8.80 -13.51 7.39
C ALA A 165 -8.11 -14.58 6.53
N PRO A 166 -8.62 -14.91 5.33
CA PRO A 166 -8.12 -16.02 4.53
C PRO A 166 -6.88 -15.64 3.70
N LEU A 167 -5.99 -16.63 3.47
CA LEU A 167 -4.83 -16.53 2.58
C LEU A 167 -5.09 -17.23 1.25
N GLY A 168 -4.44 -16.81 0.18
CA GLY A 168 -4.45 -17.51 -1.11
C GLY A 168 -5.79 -17.46 -1.88
N VAL A 169 -6.76 -16.68 -1.40
CA VAL A 169 -8.06 -16.46 -2.06
C VAL A 169 -8.31 -14.96 -2.26
N PRO A 170 -9.22 -14.57 -3.18
CA PRO A 170 -9.59 -13.17 -3.33
C PRO A 170 -10.19 -12.59 -2.06
N VAL A 171 -9.70 -11.42 -1.66
CA VAL A 171 -10.24 -10.63 -0.54
C VAL A 171 -10.47 -9.19 -0.97
N THR A 172 -11.32 -8.47 -0.24
CA THR A 172 -11.60 -7.06 -0.48
C THR A 172 -11.56 -6.28 0.83
N PHE A 173 -10.78 -5.20 0.84
CA PHE A 173 -10.81 -4.19 1.90
C PHE A 173 -11.52 -2.97 1.34
N THR A 174 -12.45 -2.40 2.09
CA THR A 174 -13.22 -1.23 1.65
C THR A 174 -13.16 -0.15 2.71
N ALA A 175 -12.95 1.09 2.32
CA ALA A 175 -13.06 2.26 3.20
C ALA A 175 -14.01 3.31 2.62
N TRP A 176 -14.71 4.03 3.49
CA TRP A 176 -15.57 5.15 3.10
C TRP A 176 -15.55 6.28 4.14
N VAL A 177 -15.93 7.48 3.69
CA VAL A 177 -16.06 8.65 4.56
C VAL A 177 -17.30 8.49 5.44
N HIS A 178 -17.12 8.64 6.75
CA HIS A 178 -18.25 8.66 7.69
C HIS A 178 -18.61 10.09 8.10
N ASN A 179 -17.59 10.91 8.41
CA ASN A 179 -17.80 12.29 8.82
C ASN A 179 -16.52 13.12 8.59
N THR A 180 -16.67 14.43 8.38
CA THR A 180 -15.57 15.40 8.33
C THR A 180 -15.92 16.62 9.20
N GLU A 181 -15.11 16.88 10.23
CA GLU A 181 -15.26 17.98 11.16
C GLU A 181 -14.00 18.85 11.17
N GLY A 182 -14.03 19.95 10.41
CA GLY A 182 -12.83 20.74 10.17
C GLY A 182 -11.74 19.88 9.51
N ARG A 183 -10.59 19.76 10.17
CA ARG A 183 -9.47 18.90 9.71
C ARG A 183 -9.60 17.44 10.08
N LYS A 184 -10.59 17.05 10.89
CA LYS A 184 -10.77 15.67 11.35
C LYS A 184 -11.61 14.91 10.34
N ILE A 185 -11.05 13.87 9.74
CA ILE A 185 -11.75 13.00 8.80
C ILE A 185 -11.90 11.64 9.46
N THR A 186 -13.15 11.24 9.74
CA THR A 186 -13.45 9.90 10.26
C THR A 186 -13.81 9.00 9.08
N LEU A 187 -13.04 7.93 8.92
CA LEU A 187 -13.23 6.91 7.91
C LEU A 187 -13.65 5.60 8.57
N MET A 188 -14.53 4.86 7.89
CA MET A 188 -14.92 3.52 8.29
C MET A 188 -14.35 2.52 7.29
N GLY A 189 -14.06 1.32 7.76
CA GLY A 189 -13.44 0.28 6.96
C GLY A 189 -13.94 -1.12 7.28
N LEU A 190 -13.84 -2.01 6.31
CA LEU A 190 -14.18 -3.43 6.46
C LEU A 190 -13.27 -4.29 5.58
N GLY A 191 -13.12 -5.56 5.96
CA GLY A 191 -12.43 -6.59 5.20
C GLY A 191 -13.33 -7.82 5.02
N ASP A 192 -13.60 -8.18 3.77
CA ASP A 192 -14.46 -9.29 3.38
C ASP A 192 -13.68 -10.33 2.55
N GLY A 193 -13.96 -11.60 2.81
CA GLY A 193 -13.46 -12.74 2.03
C GLY A 193 -14.59 -13.72 1.69
N PRO A 194 -14.29 -14.88 1.08
CA PRO A 194 -15.31 -15.85 0.67
C PRO A 194 -16.17 -16.40 1.83
N GLU A 195 -15.61 -16.44 3.04
CA GLU A 195 -16.29 -16.89 4.27
C GLU A 195 -17.06 -15.77 4.98
N GLY A 196 -17.04 -14.55 4.44
CA GLY A 196 -17.68 -13.37 5.01
C GLY A 196 -16.70 -12.36 5.61
N ARG A 197 -17.23 -11.51 6.49
CA ARG A 197 -16.47 -10.41 7.11
C ARG A 197 -15.47 -10.92 8.13
N PHE A 198 -14.21 -10.52 7.99
CA PHE A 198 -13.15 -10.87 8.93
C PHE A 198 -12.63 -9.70 9.76
N MET A 199 -12.87 -8.44 9.34
CA MET A 199 -12.51 -7.26 10.15
C MET A 199 -13.40 -6.06 9.86
N GLU A 200 -13.49 -5.16 10.85
CA GLU A 200 -14.04 -3.81 10.74
C GLU A 200 -13.05 -2.80 11.32
N ALA A 201 -13.04 -1.58 10.82
CA ALA A 201 -12.15 -0.54 11.29
C ALA A 201 -12.80 0.84 11.31
N GLN A 202 -12.27 1.67 12.19
CA GLN A 202 -12.51 3.11 12.21
C GLN A 202 -11.16 3.82 12.26
N GLY A 203 -10.94 4.72 11.31
CA GLY A 203 -9.75 5.56 11.25
C GLY A 203 -10.10 7.03 11.49
N LEU A 204 -9.31 7.71 12.32
CA LEU A 204 -9.31 9.16 12.42
C LEU A 204 -8.07 9.68 11.69
N PHE A 205 -8.28 10.52 10.69
CA PHE A 205 -7.24 11.20 9.95
C PHE A 205 -7.28 12.70 10.22
N ILE A 206 -6.12 13.33 10.25
CA ILE A 206 -5.98 14.78 10.38
C ILE A 206 -5.45 15.33 9.06
N GLU A 207 -6.29 16.12 8.39
CA GLU A 207 -5.90 16.86 7.19
C GLU A 207 -4.74 17.81 7.52
N ARG A 208 -3.71 17.74 6.68
CA ARG A 208 -2.55 18.61 6.76
C ARG A 208 -3.03 20.06 6.62
N GLU A 209 -2.48 20.95 7.42
CA GLU A 209 -2.66 22.38 7.18
C GLU A 209 -1.88 22.75 5.92
N ASP A 210 -2.53 23.40 4.96
CA ASP A 210 -1.83 23.88 3.77
C ASP A 210 -0.66 24.76 4.20
N GLN A 211 0.55 24.34 3.85
CA GLN A 211 1.73 25.17 4.06
C GLN A 211 1.75 26.25 2.97
N PRO A 212 2.24 27.47 3.29
CA PRO A 212 2.40 28.50 2.28
C PRO A 212 3.24 28.00 1.09
N GLU A 213 2.89 28.45 -0.11
CA GLU A 213 3.53 28.07 -1.35
C GLU A 213 5.06 28.27 -1.27
N GLY A 214 5.83 27.20 -1.56
CA GLY A 214 7.30 27.21 -1.46
C GLY A 214 7.88 26.78 -0.10
N ALA A 215 7.05 26.45 0.90
CA ALA A 215 7.52 25.80 2.11
C ALA A 215 8.08 24.40 1.79
N PRO A 216 9.20 23.99 2.43
CA PRO A 216 9.70 22.62 2.27
C PRO A 216 8.63 21.64 2.78
N PRO A 217 8.38 20.52 2.07
CA PRO A 217 7.38 19.55 2.50
C PRO A 217 7.67 19.12 3.95
N ALA A 218 6.64 19.17 4.80
CA ALA A 218 6.74 18.67 6.16
C ALA A 218 7.20 17.19 6.13
N PRO A 219 8.16 16.79 7.00
CA PRO A 219 8.62 15.41 7.09
C PRO A 219 7.49 14.42 7.42
#